data_AF-A0A4V1T4Y4-F1
#
_entry.id   AF-A0A4V1T4Y4-F1
#
_cell.length_a   1.000
_cell.length_b   1.000
_cell.length_c   1.000
_cell.angle_alpha   90.00
_cell.angle_beta   90.00
_cell.angle_gamma   90.00
#
_symmetry.space_group_name_H-M   'P 1'
#
loop_
_entity.id
_entity.type
_entity.pdbx_description
1 polymer ?
#
loop_
_entity_poly.entity_id
_entity_poly.type
_entity_poly.pdbx_seq_one_letter_code
_entity_poly.pdbx_strand_id
1 'polypeptide(L)'
;PPWYDTMVLMFQREVAERIVANVDDDAYGRLAVFAGWRTDAKIMFDVAPSAFVPAPKVTSSVVRLLPRAAPEACSRQMLERVTEAAFGQRRKMLRQSLKSLDVDPAALTAAAGIDPTRRAETVPVSGFVAMARELANIRSR
;
A
#
# COMPACT_ATOMS: atom_id res chain seq x y z
N PRO A 1 3.65 18.54 2.21
CA PRO A 1 3.58 18.56 0.74
C PRO A 1 4.89 18.05 0.09
N PRO A 2 4.83 17.32 -1.04
CA PRO A 2 6.02 16.95 -1.80
C PRO A 2 6.66 18.18 -2.45
N TRP A 3 7.94 18.06 -2.83
CA TRP A 3 8.68 19.08 -3.57
C TRP A 3 8.43 19.04 -5.09
N TYR A 4 7.54 18.16 -5.55
CA TYR A 4 7.23 17.90 -6.95
C TYR A 4 5.71 17.92 -7.19
N ASP A 5 5.30 18.29 -8.39
CA ASP A 5 3.88 18.39 -8.77
C ASP A 5 3.29 17.08 -9.28
N THR A 6 4.05 16.32 -10.06
CA THR A 6 3.62 15.05 -10.67
C THR A 6 4.83 14.21 -11.03
N MET A 7 4.71 12.89 -10.93
CA MET A 7 5.70 11.94 -11.45
C MET A 7 5.08 11.11 -12.57
N VAL A 8 5.77 10.99 -13.70
CA VAL A 8 5.40 10.09 -14.80
C VAL A 8 6.56 9.12 -14.98
N LEU A 9 6.35 7.88 -14.54
CA LEU A 9 7.40 6.87 -14.47
C LEU A 9 6.98 5.62 -15.22
N MET A 10 7.95 4.87 -15.72
CA MET A 10 7.71 3.61 -16.39
C MET A 10 8.18 2.45 -15.52
N PHE A 11 7.36 1.41 -15.43
CA PHE A 11 7.66 0.19 -14.69
C PHE A 11 7.37 -1.03 -15.56
N GLN A 12 7.85 -2.21 -15.17
CA GLN A 12 7.29 -3.46 -15.68
C GLN A 12 5.79 -3.50 -15.35
N ARG A 13 4.97 -4.05 -16.25
CA ARG A 13 3.50 -4.02 -16.13
C ARG A 13 2.98 -4.54 -14.79
N GLU A 14 3.48 -5.69 -14.32
CA GLU A 14 3.07 -6.28 -13.03
C GLU A 14 3.33 -5.33 -11.85
N VAL A 15 4.42 -4.57 -11.90
CA VAL A 15 4.75 -3.59 -10.86
C VAL A 15 3.83 -2.38 -10.96
N ALA A 16 3.53 -1.91 -12.17
CA ALA A 16 2.56 -0.84 -12.40
C ALA A 16 1.17 -1.21 -11.87
N GLU A 17 0.71 -2.45 -12.11
CA GLU A 17 -0.56 -2.99 -11.59
C GLU A 17 -0.56 -2.99 -10.06
N ARG A 18 0.54 -3.40 -9.41
CA ARG A 18 0.68 -3.32 -7.94
C ARG A 18 0.71 -1.91 -7.37
N ILE A 19 1.13 -0.91 -8.15
CA ILE A 19 1.15 0.50 -7.71
C ILE A 19 -0.26 1.08 -7.70
N VAL A 20 -1.07 0.74 -8.72
CA VAL A 20 -2.42 1.32 -8.92
C VAL A 20 -3.54 0.45 -8.38
N ALA A 21 -3.22 -0.74 -7.86
CA ALA A 21 -4.20 -1.68 -7.32
C ALA A 21 -5.03 -1.06 -6.19
N ASN A 22 -6.32 -1.39 -6.18
CA ASN A 22 -7.29 -1.00 -5.18
C ASN A 22 -7.62 -2.18 -4.27
N VAL A 23 -8.39 -1.90 -3.22
CA VAL A 23 -8.93 -2.95 -2.33
C VAL A 23 -9.62 -4.04 -3.15
N ASP A 24 -9.43 -5.29 -2.74
CA ASP A 24 -9.94 -6.51 -3.39
C ASP A 24 -9.30 -6.86 -4.75
N ASP A 25 -8.39 -6.04 -5.30
CA ASP A 25 -7.58 -6.44 -6.46
C ASP A 25 -6.54 -7.50 -6.09
N ASP A 26 -6.29 -8.46 -6.99
CA ASP A 26 -5.24 -9.48 -6.82
C ASP A 26 -3.84 -8.87 -6.63
N ALA A 27 -3.57 -7.76 -7.31
CA ALA A 27 -2.30 -7.04 -7.19
C ALA A 27 -2.19 -6.15 -5.93
N TYR A 28 -3.27 -6.01 -5.15
CA TYR A 28 -3.27 -5.16 -3.96
C TYR A 28 -2.34 -5.70 -2.87
N GLY A 29 -1.58 -4.80 -2.27
CA GLY A 29 -0.49 -5.16 -1.38
C GLY A 29 0.19 -3.95 -0.76
N ARG A 30 1.33 -4.20 -0.12
CA ARG A 30 2.12 -3.16 0.54
C ARG A 30 2.44 -1.98 -0.38
N LEU A 31 2.80 -2.25 -1.65
CA LEU A 31 3.13 -1.20 -2.62
C LEU A 31 1.93 -0.30 -2.93
N ALA A 32 0.76 -0.88 -3.17
CA ALA A 32 -0.49 -0.15 -3.39
C ALA A 32 -0.85 0.75 -2.20
N VAL A 33 -0.69 0.24 -0.97
CA VAL A 33 -0.97 1.03 0.25
C VAL A 33 -0.06 2.26 0.32
N PHE A 34 1.25 2.10 0.08
CA PHE A 34 2.18 3.23 0.11
C PHE A 34 1.95 4.22 -1.03
N ALA A 35 1.73 3.73 -2.26
CA ALA A 35 1.46 4.56 -3.41
C ALA A 35 0.15 5.34 -3.21
N GLY A 36 -0.93 4.66 -2.84
CA GLY A 36 -2.24 5.24 -2.58
C GLY A 36 -2.26 6.19 -1.38
N TRP A 37 -1.42 5.95 -0.36
CA TRP A 37 -1.26 6.86 0.79
C TRP A 37 -0.68 8.20 0.38
N ARG A 38 0.30 8.21 -0.54
CA ARG A 38 1.03 9.42 -0.94
C ARG A 38 0.46 10.08 -2.18
N THR A 39 -0.19 9.33 -3.05
CA THR A 39 -0.52 9.74 -4.41
C THR A 39 -1.88 9.19 -4.85
N ASP A 40 -2.45 9.83 -5.86
CA ASP A 40 -3.41 9.26 -6.77
C ASP A 40 -2.64 8.73 -8.00
N ALA A 41 -2.53 7.41 -8.09
CA ALA A 41 -1.70 6.73 -9.10
C ALA A 41 -2.57 6.08 -10.18
N LYS A 42 -2.20 6.25 -11.45
CA LYS A 42 -2.94 5.71 -12.59
C LYS A 42 -2.01 5.22 -13.69
N ILE A 43 -2.28 4.03 -14.25
CA ILE A 43 -1.66 3.57 -15.49
C ILE A 43 -2.21 4.41 -16.63
N MET A 44 -1.31 5.01 -17.40
CA MET A 44 -1.64 5.86 -18.54
C MET A 44 -1.75 5.04 -19.81
N PHE A 45 -0.73 4.21 -20.10
CA PHE A 45 -0.68 3.31 -21.26
C PHE A 45 0.46 2.29 -21.12
N ASP A 46 0.41 1.25 -21.94
CA ASP A 46 1.45 0.21 -22.05
C ASP A 46 2.49 0.54 -23.12
N VAL A 47 3.71 0.07 -22.91
CA VAL A 47 4.84 0.17 -23.83
C VAL A 47 5.33 -1.23 -24.17
N ALA A 48 5.28 -1.56 -25.46
CA ALA A 48 5.69 -2.87 -25.96
C ALA A 48 7.22 -3.08 -25.83
N PRO A 49 7.70 -4.32 -25.63
CA PRO A 49 9.13 -4.61 -25.56
C PRO A 49 9.94 -4.17 -26.78
N SER A 50 9.31 -4.13 -27.96
CA SER A 50 9.92 -3.67 -29.21
C SER A 50 10.32 -2.19 -29.21
N ALA A 51 9.86 -1.40 -28.23
CA ALA A 51 10.26 -0.01 -28.05
C ALA A 51 11.64 0.17 -27.39
N PHE A 52 12.31 -0.92 -26.99
CA PHE A 52 13.58 -0.88 -26.24
C PHE A 52 14.71 -1.60 -26.97
N VAL A 53 15.95 -1.19 -26.68
CA VAL A 53 17.18 -1.85 -27.16
C VAL A 53 18.17 -2.00 -26.00
N PRO A 54 18.53 -3.23 -25.58
CA PRO A 54 17.93 -4.51 -26.00
C PRO A 54 16.49 -4.65 -25.52
N ALA A 55 15.68 -5.41 -26.26
CA ALA A 55 14.27 -5.63 -25.91
C ALA A 55 14.13 -6.46 -24.62
N PRO A 56 13.33 -6.01 -23.62
CA PRO A 56 13.02 -6.78 -22.43
C PRO A 56 12.08 -7.96 -22.74
N LYS A 57 11.92 -8.88 -21.78
CA LYS A 57 10.99 -10.02 -21.91
C LYS A 57 9.54 -9.70 -21.55
N VAL A 58 9.29 -8.53 -20.95
CA VAL A 58 8.00 -8.16 -20.35
C VAL A 58 7.54 -6.81 -20.84
N THR A 59 6.22 -6.63 -20.92
CA THR A 59 5.58 -5.34 -21.22
C THR A 59 5.88 -4.35 -20.09
N SER A 60 6.12 -3.09 -20.47
CA SER A 60 6.23 -1.98 -19.52
C SER A 60 4.94 -1.16 -19.52
N SER A 61 4.68 -0.41 -18.47
CA SER A 61 3.54 0.50 -18.38
C SER A 61 3.99 1.83 -17.80
N VAL A 62 3.47 2.93 -18.35
CA VAL A 62 3.70 4.28 -17.84
C VAL A 62 2.64 4.60 -16.80
N VAL A 63 3.07 4.99 -15.61
CA VAL A 63 2.24 5.35 -14.46
C VAL A 63 2.42 6.82 -14.14
N ARG A 64 1.30 7.53 -14.02
CA ARG A 64 1.25 8.88 -13.46
C ARG A 64 0.96 8.77 -11.97
N LEU A 65 1.77 9.42 -11.14
CA LEU A 65 1.54 9.58 -9.71
C LEU A 65 1.33 11.06 -9.41
N LEU A 66 0.10 11.42 -9.06
CA LEU A 66 -0.28 12.77 -8.64
C LEU A 66 -0.25 12.83 -7.11
N PRO A 67 0.58 13.67 -6.48
CA PRO A 67 0.63 13.72 -5.03
C PRO A 67 -0.68 14.16 -4.39
N ARG A 68 -1.03 13.52 -3.28
CA ARG A 68 -2.13 14.00 -2.43
C ARG A 68 -1.68 15.27 -1.71
N ALA A 69 -2.50 16.31 -1.75
CA ALA A 69 -2.20 17.58 -1.08
C ALA A 69 -2.05 17.40 0.44
N ALA A 70 -2.93 16.61 1.04
CA ALA A 70 -2.95 16.29 2.47
C ALA A 70 -3.14 14.78 2.66
N PRO A 71 -2.07 13.97 2.56
CA PRO A 71 -2.15 12.55 2.88
C PRO A 71 -2.45 12.40 4.38
N GLU A 72 -3.22 11.38 4.73
CA GLU A 72 -3.57 11.13 6.13
C GLU A 72 -2.31 10.98 6.99
N ALA A 73 -2.17 11.80 8.03
CA ALA A 73 -0.94 11.86 8.82
C ALA A 73 -0.71 10.58 9.62
N CYS A 74 0.41 9.88 9.43
CA CYS A 74 0.89 8.83 10.32
C CYS A 74 2.42 8.69 10.23
N SER A 75 3.02 7.97 11.17
CA SER A 75 4.42 7.59 11.06
C SER A 75 4.62 6.62 9.89
N ARG A 76 5.48 6.99 8.94
CA ARG A 76 5.88 6.10 7.82
C ARG A 76 6.38 4.76 8.33
N GLN A 77 7.19 4.78 9.39
CA GLN A 77 7.78 3.58 9.99
C GLN A 77 6.71 2.68 10.60
N MET A 78 5.67 3.25 11.22
CA MET A 78 4.58 2.42 11.77
C MET A 78 3.69 1.86 10.66
N LEU A 79 3.44 2.65 9.60
CA LEU A 79 2.71 2.16 8.42
C LEU A 79 3.44 1.00 7.75
N GLU A 80 4.77 1.08 7.63
CA GLU A 80 5.61 0.00 7.13
C GLU A 80 5.46 -1.27 7.96
N ARG A 81 5.59 -1.17 9.29
CA ARG A 81 5.46 -2.32 10.20
C ARG A 81 4.07 -2.96 10.12
N VAL A 82 3.00 -2.15 10.14
CA VAL A 82 1.62 -2.68 10.04
C VAL A 82 1.39 -3.37 8.70
N THR A 83 1.76 -2.73 7.59
CA THR A 83 1.55 -3.32 6.25
C THR A 83 2.42 -4.55 6.03
N GLU A 84 3.65 -4.57 6.53
CA GLU A 84 4.52 -5.74 6.51
C GLU A 84 3.91 -6.91 7.29
N ALA A 85 3.45 -6.69 8.52
CA ALA A 85 2.78 -7.73 9.31
C ALA A 85 1.50 -8.24 8.62
N ALA A 86 0.67 -7.33 8.12
CA ALA A 86 -0.59 -7.69 7.49
C ALA A 86 -0.42 -8.50 6.19
N PHE A 87 0.47 -8.06 5.29
CA PHE A 87 0.69 -8.72 4.00
C PHE A 87 1.71 -9.86 4.05
N GLY A 88 2.56 -9.94 5.07
CA GLY A 88 3.49 -11.05 5.28
C GLY A 88 2.78 -12.41 5.46
N GLN A 89 1.52 -12.38 5.88
CA GLN A 89 0.63 -13.54 5.94
C GLN A 89 -0.67 -13.28 5.16
N ARG A 90 -0.56 -12.90 3.88
CA ARG A 90 -1.69 -12.43 3.04
C ARG A 90 -3.00 -13.24 3.15
N ARG A 91 -2.91 -14.57 3.22
CA ARG A 91 -4.09 -15.47 3.28
C ARG A 91 -4.71 -15.61 4.68
N LYS A 92 -4.12 -14.99 5.71
CA LYS A 92 -4.58 -15.06 7.10
C LYS A 92 -5.41 -13.83 7.47
N MET A 93 -6.30 -14.02 8.45
CA MET A 93 -7.08 -12.95 9.06
C MET A 93 -6.16 -11.95 9.78
N LEU A 94 -6.53 -10.68 9.84
CA LEU A 94 -5.76 -9.61 10.49
C LEU A 94 -5.40 -9.96 11.95
N ARG A 95 -6.32 -10.56 12.71
CA ARG A 95 -6.04 -11.04 14.08
C ARG A 95 -4.91 -12.05 14.20
N GLN A 96 -4.55 -12.74 13.13
CA GLN A 96 -3.40 -13.65 13.10
C GLN A 96 -2.17 -12.93 12.54
N SER A 97 -2.33 -12.21 11.42
CA SER A 97 -1.22 -11.53 10.74
C SER A 97 -0.57 -10.45 11.60
N LEU A 98 -1.36 -9.68 12.36
CA LEU A 98 -0.88 -8.55 13.18
C LEU A 98 -0.24 -8.97 14.51
N LYS A 99 -0.33 -10.26 14.90
CA LYS A 99 0.25 -10.74 16.17
C LYS A 99 1.76 -10.54 16.26
N SER A 100 2.45 -10.50 15.11
CA SER A 100 3.90 -10.27 15.04
C SER A 100 4.35 -8.87 15.47
N LEU A 101 3.42 -7.96 15.76
CA LEU A 101 3.71 -6.60 16.21
C LEU A 101 3.88 -6.47 17.73
N ASP A 102 3.70 -7.57 18.47
CA ASP A 102 3.75 -7.65 19.94
C ASP A 102 2.80 -6.66 20.64
N VAL A 103 1.64 -6.44 20.03
CA VAL A 103 0.53 -5.63 20.56
C VAL A 103 -0.78 -6.35 20.30
N ASP A 104 -1.85 -5.97 20.99
CA ASP A 104 -3.18 -6.55 20.77
C ASP A 104 -3.70 -6.21 19.35
N PRO A 105 -3.90 -7.22 18.47
CA PRO A 105 -4.48 -7.00 17.14
C PRO A 105 -5.88 -6.39 17.16
N ALA A 106 -6.67 -6.65 18.22
CA ALA A 106 -8.01 -6.11 18.34
C ALA A 106 -7.98 -4.58 18.53
N ALA A 107 -7.05 -4.05 19.32
CA ALA A 107 -6.85 -2.62 19.48
C ALA A 107 -6.54 -1.92 18.14
N LEU A 108 -5.63 -2.50 17.35
CA LEU A 108 -5.29 -1.95 16.03
C LEU A 108 -6.49 -1.94 15.08
N THR A 109 -7.17 -3.08 14.96
CA THR A 109 -8.32 -3.23 14.04
C THR A 109 -9.52 -2.40 14.47
N ALA A 110 -9.75 -2.24 15.77
CA ALA A 110 -10.76 -1.34 16.33
C ALA A 110 -10.48 0.13 15.97
N ALA A 111 -9.22 0.58 16.06
CA ALA A 111 -8.84 1.94 15.66
C ALA A 111 -9.12 2.23 14.18
N ALA A 112 -9.12 1.20 13.33
CA ALA A 112 -9.48 1.29 11.92
C ALA A 112 -10.98 1.08 11.64
N GLY A 113 -11.78 0.67 12.64
CA GLY A 113 -13.18 0.28 12.44
C GLY A 113 -13.34 -0.98 11.57
N ILE A 114 -12.40 -1.92 11.66
CA ILE A 114 -12.34 -3.11 10.79
C ILE A 114 -12.52 -4.37 11.62
N ASP A 115 -13.32 -5.31 11.11
CA ASP A 115 -13.46 -6.63 11.73
C ASP A 115 -12.11 -7.38 11.71
N PRO A 116 -11.61 -7.86 12.87
CA PRO A 116 -10.34 -8.57 12.99
C PRO A 116 -10.23 -9.88 12.19
N THR A 117 -11.35 -10.41 11.70
CA THR A 117 -11.44 -11.59 10.83
C THR A 117 -11.22 -11.27 9.35
N ARG A 118 -11.25 -9.99 8.95
CA ARG A 118 -10.94 -9.57 7.58
C ARG A 118 -9.48 -9.86 7.21
N ARG A 119 -9.20 -9.93 5.92
CA ARG A 119 -7.85 -10.07 5.37
C ARG A 119 -7.28 -8.73 4.95
N ALA A 120 -5.95 -8.64 4.91
CA ALA A 120 -5.22 -7.42 4.56
C ALA A 120 -5.64 -6.85 3.19
N GLU A 121 -5.91 -7.71 2.21
CA GLU A 121 -6.32 -7.29 0.86
C GLU A 121 -7.67 -6.58 0.79
N THR A 122 -8.49 -6.71 1.83
CA THR A 122 -9.80 -6.05 1.93
C THR A 122 -9.71 -4.69 2.66
N VAL A 123 -8.55 -4.32 3.20
CA VAL A 123 -8.41 -3.14 4.06
C VAL A 123 -8.06 -1.90 3.21
N PRO A 124 -8.83 -0.80 3.31
CA PRO A 124 -8.48 0.45 2.62
C PRO A 124 -7.23 1.09 3.23
N VAL A 125 -6.58 1.97 2.45
CA VAL A 125 -5.38 2.71 2.88
C VAL A 125 -5.61 3.45 4.20
N SER A 126 -6.77 4.08 4.38
CA SER A 126 -7.16 4.78 5.61
C SER A 126 -7.16 3.86 6.83
N GLY A 127 -7.57 2.60 6.66
CA GLY A 127 -7.55 1.59 7.71
C GLY A 127 -6.12 1.24 8.13
N PHE A 128 -5.20 1.12 7.19
CA PHE A 128 -3.78 0.94 7.50
C PHE A 128 -3.16 2.15 8.20
N VAL A 129 -3.54 3.36 7.79
CA VAL A 129 -3.12 4.60 8.45
C VAL A 129 -3.62 4.68 9.88
N ALA A 130 -4.88 4.31 10.14
CA ALA A 130 -5.45 4.27 11.48
C ALA A 130 -4.73 3.25 12.39
N MET A 131 -4.49 2.03 11.89
CA MET A 131 -3.68 1.02 12.60
C MET A 131 -2.26 1.52 12.89
N ALA A 132 -1.63 2.24 11.95
CA ALA A 132 -0.29 2.79 12.13
C ALA A 132 -0.24 3.89 13.20
N ARG A 133 -1.26 4.74 13.29
CA ARG A 133 -1.41 5.72 14.37
C ARG A 133 -1.54 5.03 15.73
N GLU A 134 -2.39 4.02 15.81
CA GLU A 134 -2.62 3.31 17.06
C GLU A 134 -1.36 2.56 17.53
N LEU A 135 -0.65 1.91 16.61
CA LEU A 135 0.63 1.29 16.92
C LEU A 135 1.66 2.30 17.46
N ALA A 136 1.68 3.52 16.91
CA ALA A 136 2.54 4.60 17.42
C ALA A 136 2.15 4.98 18.86
N ASN A 137 0.85 5.18 19.11
CA ASN A 137 0.31 5.55 20.42
C ASN A 137 0.68 4.51 21.49
N ILE A 138 0.51 3.23 21.19
CA ILE A 138 0.82 2.13 22.10
C ILE A 138 2.31 2.11 22.46
N ARG A 139 3.20 2.38 21.49
CA ARG A 139 4.67 2.34 21.71
C ARG A 139 5.25 3.62 22.32
N SER A 140 4.48 4.71 22.33
CA SER A 140 4.86 5.96 22.99
C SER A 140 4.47 6.02 24.47
N ARG A 141 3.69 5.04 24.93
CA ARG A 141 3.34 4.85 26.35
C ARG A 141 4.38 3.96 27.01
#